data_AF-A0A831NS59-F1
#
_entry.id   AF-A0A831NS59-F1
#
_cell.length_a   1.000
_cell.length_b   1.000
_cell.length_c   1.000
_cell.angle_alpha   90.00
_cell.angle_beta   90.00
_cell.angle_gamma   90.00
#
_symmetry.space_group_name_H-M   'P 1'
#
loop_
_entity.id
_entity.type
_entity.pdbx_description
1 polymer ?
#
loop_
_entity_poly.entity_id
_entity_poly.type
_entity_poly.pdbx_seq_one_letter_code
_entity_poly.pdbx_strand_id
1 'polypeptide(L)' 'MKRRFPDAKISVLVTSAALSTGGISREMFIERLKVKKLQASPETVETDILESALGDHYIEFGGGGRSAGKRVIGGIIISI' A
#
# COMPACT_ATOMS: atom_id res chain seq x y z
N MET A 1 -8.75 14.51 -10.22
CA MET A 1 -7.58 14.02 -10.97
C MET A 1 -7.91 13.54 -12.38
N LYS A 2 -8.75 12.50 -12.58
CA LYS A 2 -9.13 12.00 -13.92
C LYS A 2 -9.73 13.05 -14.87
N ARG A 3 -10.46 14.05 -14.35
CA ARG A 3 -10.96 15.19 -15.16
C ARG A 3 -9.84 16.05 -15.78
N ARG A 4 -8.66 16.07 -15.16
CA ARG A 4 -7.50 16.88 -15.59
C ARG A 4 -6.39 16.04 -16.22
N PHE A 5 -6.34 14.74 -15.90
CA PHE A 5 -5.43 13.75 -16.45
C PHE A 5 -6.22 12.47 -16.76
N PRO A 6 -6.95 12.43 -17.89
CA PRO A 6 -7.81 11.31 -18.24
C PRO A 6 -7.04 10.00 -18.42
N ASP A 7 -5.80 10.09 -18.88
CA ASP A 7 -4.91 8.96 -19.13
C ASP A 7 -4.15 8.48 -17.88
N ALA A 8 -4.30 9.19 -16.75
CA ALA A 8 -3.66 8.77 -15.51
C ALA A 8 -4.25 7.43 -15.04
N LYS A 9 -3.39 6.41 -14.99
CA LYS A 9 -3.69 5.12 -14.35
C LYS A 9 -3.53 5.28 -12.85
N ILE A 10 -4.60 4.99 -12.10
CA ILE A 10 -4.57 5.07 -10.65
C ILE A 10 -4.43 3.65 -10.12
N SER A 11 -3.37 3.44 -9.36
CA SER A 11 -3.11 2.17 -8.70
C SER A 11 -2.97 2.38 -7.20
N VAL A 12 -3.48 1.44 -6.42
CA VAL A 12 -3.45 1.47 -4.95
C VAL A 12 -2.70 0.25 -4.45
N LEU A 13 -1.63 0.46 -3.69
CA LEU A 13 -0.90 -0.61 -3.01
C LEU A 13 -1.49 -0.84 -1.62
N VAL A 14 -1.98 -2.05 -1.37
CA VAL A 14 -2.39 -2.51 -0.04
C VAL A 14 -1.27 -3.36 0.53
N THR A 15 -0.62 -2.87 1.60
CA THR A 15 0.55 -3.54 2.18
C THR A 15 0.18 -4.84 2.88
N SER A 16 1.12 -5.78 2.93
CA SER A 16 0.93 -7.04 3.66
C SER A 16 0.68 -6.80 5.16
N ALA A 17 1.28 -5.74 5.73
CA ALA A 17 1.01 -5.33 7.11
C ALA A 17 -0.45 -4.92 7.31
N ALA A 18 -1.01 -4.09 6.42
CA ALA A 18 -2.41 -3.68 6.51
C ALA A 18 -3.39 -4.86 6.37
N LEU A 19 -3.11 -5.80 5.47
CA LEU A 19 -3.89 -7.04 5.35
C LEU A 19 -3.86 -7.85 6.65
N SER A 20 -2.68 -7.99 7.26
CA SER A 20 -2.50 -8.71 8.53
C SER A 20 -3.23 -8.03 9.68
N THR A 21 -3.17 -6.70 9.79
CA THR A 21 -3.91 -5.94 10.81
C THR A 21 -5.42 -6.14 10.66
N GLY A 22 -5.91 -6.23 9.42
CA GLY A 22 -7.31 -6.53 9.13
C GLY A 22 -7.72 -8.00 9.28
N GLY A 23 -6.78 -8.91 9.58
CA GLY A 23 -7.05 -10.36 9.67
C GLY A 23 -7.46 -10.98 8.33
N ILE A 24 -7.06 -10.39 7.19
CA ILE A 24 -7.44 -10.85 5.85
C ILE A 24 -6.24 -11.50 5.19
N SER A 25 -6.41 -12.75 4.71
CA SER A 25 -5.37 -13.39 3.90
C SER A 25 -5.28 -12.76 2.51
N ARG A 26 -4.08 -12.79 1.93
CA ARG A 26 -3.79 -12.24 0.60
C ARG A 26 -4.71 -12.84 -0.46
N GLU A 27 -4.89 -14.16 -0.41
CA GLU A 27 -5.68 -14.94 -1.37
C GLU A 27 -7.16 -14.55 -1.27
N MET A 28 -7.69 -14.46 -0.05
CA MET A 28 -9.07 -14.03 0.18
C MET A 28 -9.31 -12.60 -0.32
N PHE A 29 -8.36 -11.71 -0.12
CA PHE A 29 -8.47 -10.34 -0.61
C PHE A 29 -8.51 -10.27 -2.14
N ILE A 30 -7.62 -11.00 -2.82
CA ILE A 30 -7.59 -11.08 -4.29
C ILE A 30 -8.92 -11.64 -4.83
N GLU A 31 -9.43 -12.72 -4.24
CA GLU A 31 -10.72 -13.30 -4.66
C GLU A 31 -11.87 -12.30 -4.51
N ARG A 32 -11.91 -11.53 -3.42
CA ARG A 32 -12.93 -10.48 -3.23
C ARG A 32 -12.82 -9.36 -4.28
N LEU A 33 -11.61 -9.00 -4.69
CA LEU A 33 -11.38 -7.99 -5.72
C LEU A 33 -11.76 -8.48 -7.13
N LYS A 34 -11.52 -9.76 -7.43
CA LYS A 34 -11.97 -10.39 -8.69
C LYS A 34 -13.48 -10.32 -8.85
N VAL A 35 -14.25 -10.55 -7.79
CA VAL A 35 -15.72 -10.41 -7.80
C VAL A 35 -16.15 -8.98 -8.18
N LYS A 36 -15.36 -7.98 -7.80
CA LYS A 36 -15.57 -6.56 -8.16
C LYS A 36 -15.00 -6.19 -9.54
N LYS A 37 -14.47 -7.15 -10.31
CA LYS A 37 -13.82 -6.96 -11.61
C LYS A 37 -12.62 -6.00 -11.56
N LEU A 38 -11.94 -5.92 -10.41
CA LEU A 38 -10.72 -5.15 -10.25
C LEU A 38 -9.50 -6.04 -10.54
N GLN A 39 -8.53 -5.49 -11.25
CA GLN A 39 -7.25 -6.17 -11.45
C GLN A 39 -6.39 -5.98 -10.21
N ALA A 40 -5.91 -7.11 -9.67
CA ALA A 40 -5.08 -7.13 -8.48
C ALA A 40 -3.93 -8.13 -8.66
N SER A 41 -2.72 -7.71 -8.33
CA SER A 41 -1.51 -8.55 -8.40
C SER A 41 -0.65 -8.36 -7.15
N PRO A 42 -0.05 -9.44 -6.61
CA PRO A 42 0.99 -9.32 -5.60
C PRO A 42 2.20 -8.58 -6.20
N GLU A 43 2.73 -7.61 -5.48
CA GLU A 43 3.90 -6.85 -5.94
C GLU A 43 4.75 -6.39 -4.76
N THR A 44 6.03 -6.16 -5.05
CA THR A 44 6.99 -5.61 -4.11
C THR A 44 7.47 -4.28 -4.69
N VAL A 45 7.25 -3.20 -3.94
CA VAL A 45 7.62 -1.85 -4.36
C VAL A 45 8.72 -1.33 -3.45
N GLU A 46 9.77 -0.78 -4.06
CA GLU A 46 10.75 0.02 -3.33
C GLU A 46 10.20 1.45 -3.23
N THR A 47 10.03 1.94 -2.00
CA THR A 47 9.62 3.30 -1.73
C THR A 47 10.75 4.03 -1.01
N ASP A 48 11.02 5.25 -1.43
CA ASP A 48 11.94 6.13 -0.73
C ASP A 48 11.14 7.05 0.18
N ILE A 49 11.20 6.79 1.48
CA ILE A 49 10.50 7.59 2.46
C ILE A 49 11.35 8.84 2.72
N LEU A 50 10.89 9.96 2.19
CA LEU A 50 11.47 11.26 2.49
C LEU A 50 11.43 11.52 3.98
N GLU A 51 12.52 12.09 4.47
CA GLU A 51 12.64 12.58 5.83
C GLU A 51 11.53 13.59 6.12
N SER A 52 10.88 13.42 7.27
CA SER A 52 9.76 14.23 7.70
C SER A 52 9.83 14.45 9.19
N ALA A 53 10.04 15.71 9.60
CA ALA A 53 10.03 16.11 11.00
C ALA A 53 8.72 15.77 11.74
N LEU A 54 7.61 15.57 11.02
CA LEU A 54 6.32 15.19 11.61
C LEU A 54 6.09 13.67 11.63
N GLY A 55 6.60 12.96 10.63
CA GLY A 55 6.39 11.51 10.48
C GLY A 55 7.45 10.65 11.16
N ASP A 56 8.69 11.13 11.22
CA ASP A 56 9.83 10.35 11.70
C ASP A 56 9.97 10.37 13.23
N HIS A 57 9.28 11.31 13.87
CA HIS A 57 9.10 11.38 15.33
C HIS A 57 7.74 10.85 15.80
N TYR A 58 6.88 10.40 14.88
CA TYR A 58 5.60 9.82 15.23
C TYR A 58 5.81 8.36 15.65
N ILE A 59 5.82 8.13 16.97
CA ILE A 59 5.85 6.81 17.60
C ILE A 59 4.39 6.39 17.84
N GLU A 60 3.87 5.47 17.04
CA GLU A 60 2.61 4.80 17.37
C GLU A 60 2.86 3.78 18.50
N PHE A 61 2.00 3.79 19.52
CA PHE A 61 2.11 2.90 20.69
C PHE A 61 2.26 1.43 20.27
N GLY A 62 3.49 0.90 20.34
CA GLY A 62 3.81 -0.50 20.02
C GLY A 62 5.11 -0.74 19.25
N GLY A 63 5.83 0.29 18.78
CA GLY A 63 7.11 0.08 18.08
C GLY A 63 7.89 1.35 17.74
N GLY A 64 9.09 1.18 17.19
CA GLY A 64 9.97 2.27 16.74
C GLY A 64 9.34 3.08 15.61
N GLY A 65 9.59 4.40 15.61
CA GLY A 65 9.02 5.35 14.66
C GLY A 65 9.31 5.04 13.19
N ARG A 66 8.57 5.69 12.29
CA ARG A 66 8.86 5.65 10.86
C ARG A 66 10.31 6.13 10.65
N SER A 67 11.15 5.34 10.01
CA SER A 67 12.52 5.74 9.66
C SER A 67 12.60 6.08 8.18
N ALA A 68 13.23 7.22 7.89
CA ALA A 68 13.51 7.70 6.54
C ALA A 68 14.41 6.73 5.77
N GLY A 69 14.32 6.81 4.44
CA GLY A 69 15.13 6.04 3.51
C GLY A 69 14.37 4.94 2.76
N LYS A 70 15.14 4.15 2.00
CA LYS A 70 14.62 3.10 1.12
C LYS A 70 13.98 1.98 1.93
N ARG A 71 12.74 1.68 1.61
CA ARG A 71 12.00 0.55 2.17
C ARG A 71 11.40 -0.30 1.07
N VAL A 72 11.56 -1.60 1.23
CA VAL A 72 10.89 -2.59 0.39
C VAL A 72 9.55 -2.93 1.02
N ILE A 73 8.46 -2.67 0.30
CA ILE A 73 7.09 -2.89 0.78
C ILE A 73 6.44 -3.93 -0.13
N GLY A 74 6.11 -5.09 0.45
CA GLY A 74 5.33 -6.13 -0.23
C GLY A 74 3.82 -5.93 0.00
N GLY A 75 3.02 -6.13 -1.03
CA GLY A 75 1.57 -5.97 -0.95
C GLY A 75 0.83 -6.48 -2.17
N ILE A 76 -0.39 -5.98 -2.34
CA ILE A 76 -1.21 -6.18 -3.53
C ILE A 76 -1.44 -4.82 -4.18
N ILE A 77 -1.08 -4.68 -5.47
CA ILE A 77 -1.45 -3.51 -6.26
C ILE A 77 -2.83 -3.75 -6.88
N ILE A 78 -3.73 -2.79 -6.69
CA ILE A 78 -5.06 -2.73 -7.29
C ILE A 78 -5.04 -1.66 -8.37
N SER A 79 -5.37 -2.00 -9.61
CA SER A 79 -5.44 -1.05 -10.73
C SER A 79 -6.90 -0.67 -11.03
N ILE A 80 -7.18 0.63 -11.15
CA ILE A 80 -8.53 1.23 -11.30
C ILE A 80 -8.62 2.11 -12.56
#